data_AF-F8AKK2-F1
#
_entry.id   AF-F8AKK2-F1
#
_cell.length_a   1.000
_cell.length_b   1.000
_cell.length_c   1.000
_cell.angle_alpha   90.00
_cell.angle_beta   90.00
_cell.angle_gamma   90.00
#
_symmetry.space_group_name_H-M   'P 1'
#
loop_
_entity.id
_entity.type
_entity.pdbx_description
1 polymer ?
#
loop_
_entity_poly.entity_id
_entity_poly.type
_entity_poly.pdbx_seq_one_letter_code
_entity_poly.pdbx_strand_id
1 'polypeptide(L)'
;MIKIIPDTNFLIYAIKHNINIDYELSRFSSNYEVIILSCIMEELEKLKTKLKGKEKFSINILLSLIKKYKTDDYNIGKYADEIIINYAKYQKDKGNKIVICTNDKELKRKLMEMGIPIIVVKQKNYFELREI
;
A
#
# COMPACT_ATOMS: atom_id res chain seq x y z
N MET A 1 -15.04 9.30 2.98
CA MET A 1 -14.30 8.04 2.81
C MET A 1 -12.91 8.34 2.28
N ILE A 2 -11.87 7.86 2.95
CA ILE A 2 -10.46 7.97 2.52
C ILE A 2 -10.08 6.71 1.75
N LYS A 3 -9.42 6.87 0.61
CA LYS A 3 -8.86 5.73 -0.15
C LYS A 3 -7.42 5.49 0.29
N ILE A 4 -7.12 4.28 0.72
CA ILE A 4 -5.79 3.88 1.21
C ILE A 4 -5.18 2.89 0.23
N ILE A 5 -4.06 3.28 -0.39
CA ILE A 5 -3.39 2.48 -1.42
C ILE A 5 -2.04 2.07 -0.87
N PRO A 6 -1.88 0.81 -0.43
CA PRO A 6 -0.59 0.32 0.00
C PRO A 6 0.26 -0.11 -1.20
N ASP A 7 1.58 -0.01 -1.08
CA ASP A 7 2.57 -0.58 -2.00
C ASP A 7 2.96 -2.02 -1.57
N THR A 8 3.48 -2.83 -2.51
CA THR A 8 3.97 -4.19 -2.29
C THR A 8 4.95 -4.27 -1.12
N ASN A 9 5.96 -3.41 -1.11
CA ASN A 9 7.01 -3.43 -0.08
C ASN A 9 6.47 -3.09 1.32
N PHE A 10 5.51 -2.17 1.40
CA PHE A 10 4.85 -1.81 2.66
C PHE A 10 4.11 -3.01 3.24
N LEU A 11 3.32 -3.70 2.41
CA LEU A 11 2.55 -4.88 2.80
C LEU A 11 3.44 -6.03 3.28
N ILE A 12 4.51 -6.32 2.54
CA ILE A 12 5.50 -7.34 2.91
C ILE A 12 6.15 -6.99 4.25
N TYR A 13 6.55 -5.72 4.42
CA TYR A 13 7.18 -5.26 5.65
C TYR A 13 6.25 -5.40 6.86
N ALA A 14 4.99 -4.99 6.73
CA ALA A 14 3.99 -5.13 7.78
C ALA A 14 3.82 -6.60 8.21
N ILE A 15 3.70 -7.52 7.25
CA ILE A 15 3.55 -8.96 7.55
C ILE A 15 4.82 -9.56 8.16
N LYS A 16 6.00 -9.22 7.66
CA LYS A 16 7.28 -9.69 8.24
C LYS A 16 7.45 -9.25 9.71
N HIS A 17 6.83 -8.14 10.09
CA HIS A 17 6.85 -7.61 11.44
C HIS A 17 5.59 -7.90 12.26
N ASN A 18 4.69 -8.76 11.77
CA ASN A 18 3.43 -9.12 12.43
C ASN A 18 2.54 -7.92 12.80
N ILE A 19 2.58 -6.85 12.00
CA ILE A 19 1.77 -5.65 12.21
C ILE A 19 0.35 -5.92 11.71
N ASN A 20 -0.65 -5.67 12.57
CA ASN A 20 -2.04 -5.76 12.18
C ASN A 20 -2.44 -4.54 11.34
N ILE A 21 -2.53 -4.74 10.02
CA ILE A 21 -2.80 -3.68 9.05
C ILE A 21 -4.14 -2.98 9.34
N ASP A 22 -5.22 -3.73 9.55
CA ASP A 22 -6.54 -3.13 9.76
C ASP A 22 -6.61 -2.32 11.05
N TYR A 23 -6.05 -2.88 12.14
CA TYR A 23 -5.98 -2.18 13.42
C TYR A 23 -5.22 -0.87 13.28
N GLU A 24 -4.04 -0.89 12.65
CA GLU A 24 -3.24 0.31 12.48
C GLU A 24 -3.89 1.34 11.56
N LEU A 25 -4.58 0.93 10.50
CA LEU A 25 -5.33 1.85 9.64
C LEU A 25 -6.53 2.47 10.35
N SER A 26 -7.24 1.70 11.18
CA SER A 26 -8.42 2.16 11.92
C SER A 26 -8.11 3.29 12.92
N ARG A 27 -6.84 3.40 13.35
CA ARG A 27 -6.37 4.49 14.23
C ARG A 27 -6.37 5.87 13.56
N PHE A 28 -6.34 5.92 12.22
CA PHE A 28 -6.33 7.19 11.48
C PHE A 28 -7.72 7.64 11.05
N SER A 29 -8.62 6.70 10.75
CA SER A 29 -9.99 7.02 10.36
C SER A 29 -10.89 5.80 10.52
N SER A 30 -12.16 6.05 10.87
CA SER A 30 -13.22 5.04 10.83
C SER A 30 -13.89 4.90 9.46
N ASN A 31 -13.63 5.82 8.52
CA ASN A 31 -14.27 5.87 7.21
C ASN A 31 -13.22 5.82 6.08
N TYR A 32 -12.69 4.62 5.82
CA TYR A 32 -11.72 4.35 4.77
C TYR A 32 -12.06 3.11 3.94
N GLU A 33 -11.48 3.04 2.75
CA GLU A 33 -11.49 1.88 1.86
C GLU A 33 -10.04 1.57 1.47
N VAL A 34 -9.58 0.34 1.72
CA VAL A 34 -8.28 -0.12 1.22
C VAL A 34 -8.44 -0.61 -0.20
N ILE A 35 -7.58 -0.12 -1.10
CA ILE A 35 -7.59 -0.45 -2.52
C ILE A 35 -6.23 -1.05 -2.88
N ILE A 36 -6.22 -2.29 -3.35
CA ILE A 36 -5.04 -2.97 -3.87
C ILE A 36 -5.04 -2.84 -5.38
N LEU A 37 -4.01 -2.21 -5.95
CA LEU A 37 -3.86 -2.16 -7.39
C LEU A 37 -3.51 -3.54 -7.94
N SER A 38 -4.05 -3.91 -9.10
CA SER A 38 -3.82 -5.22 -9.71
C SER A 38 -2.32 -5.54 -9.91
N CYS A 39 -1.51 -4.53 -10.25
CA CYS A 39 -0.06 -4.68 -10.39
C CYS A 39 0.64 -5.18 -9.11
N ILE A 40 0.11 -4.84 -7.93
CA ILE A 40 0.62 -5.27 -6.62
C ILE A 40 0.28 -6.75 -6.38
N MET A 41 -0.94 -7.16 -6.72
CA MET A 41 -1.34 -8.58 -6.65
C MET A 41 -0.46 -9.45 -7.54
N GLU A 42 -0.22 -9.00 -8.78
CA GLU A 42 0.66 -9.70 -9.71
C GLU A 42 2.10 -9.80 -9.19
N GLU A 43 2.64 -8.72 -8.62
CA GLU A 43 3.99 -8.72 -8.06
C GLU A 43 4.12 -9.72 -6.91
N LEU A 44 3.14 -9.76 -6.00
CA LEU A 44 3.11 -10.70 -4.88
C LEU A 44 3.01 -12.16 -5.34
N GLU A 45 2.17 -12.47 -6.32
CA GLU A 45 2.07 -13.82 -6.88
C GLU A 45 3.35 -14.22 -7.62
N LYS A 46 3.95 -13.31 -8.41
CA LYS A 46 5.26 -13.54 -9.05
C LYS A 46 6.34 -13.79 -8.00
N LEU A 47 6.38 -13.00 -6.93
CA LEU A 47 7.35 -13.15 -5.83
C LEU A 47 7.19 -14.49 -5.12
N LYS A 48 5.95 -14.92 -4.84
CA LYS A 48 5.63 -16.20 -4.20
C LYS A 48 6.19 -17.42 -4.95
N THR A 49 6.31 -17.36 -6.28
CA THR A 49 6.91 -18.46 -7.06
C THR A 49 8.42 -18.63 -6.79
N LYS A 50 9.10 -17.56 -6.37
CA LYS A 50 10.56 -17.53 -6.15
C LYS A 50 10.95 -17.83 -4.69
N LEU A 51 10.02 -17.70 -3.75
CA LEU A 51 10.28 -17.86 -2.32
C LEU A 51 10.15 -19.31 -1.83
N LYS A 52 10.81 -19.61 -0.70
CA LYS A 52 10.74 -20.92 -0.01
C LYS A 52 10.56 -20.74 1.49
N GLY A 53 10.14 -21.82 2.18
CA GLY A 53 10.05 -21.87 3.64
C GLY A 53 9.20 -20.74 4.24
N LYS A 54 9.73 -20.12 5.30
CA LYS A 54 9.04 -19.06 6.07
C LYS A 54 8.62 -17.86 5.22
N GLU A 55 9.43 -17.47 4.23
CA GLU A 55 9.11 -16.31 3.40
C GLU A 55 7.91 -16.57 2.48
N LYS A 56 7.83 -17.76 1.87
CA LYS A 56 6.66 -18.16 1.08
C LYS A 56 5.40 -18.22 1.94
N PHE A 57 5.52 -18.70 3.17
CA PHE A 57 4.41 -18.73 4.12
C PHE A 57 3.91 -17.32 4.47
N SER A 58 4.81 -16.37 4.74
CA SER A 58 4.44 -14.96 4.95
C SER A 58 3.70 -14.36 3.75
N ILE A 59 4.16 -14.59 2.51
CA ILE A 59 3.47 -14.07 1.32
C ILE A 59 2.12 -14.74 1.11
N ASN A 60 1.97 -16.04 1.41
CA ASN A 60 0.66 -16.70 1.36
C ASN A 60 -0.35 -16.07 2.34
N ILE A 61 0.10 -15.77 3.57
CA ILE A 61 -0.72 -15.06 4.57
C ILE A 61 -1.09 -13.67 4.03
N LEU A 62 -0.12 -12.93 3.51
CA LEU A 62 -0.35 -11.60 2.96
C LEU A 62 -1.41 -11.63 1.85
N LEU A 63 -1.26 -12.51 0.86
CA LEU A 63 -2.22 -12.69 -0.22
C LEU A 63 -3.61 -13.06 0.29
N SER A 64 -3.71 -13.89 1.34
CA SER A 64 -4.99 -14.21 1.97
C SER A 64 -5.61 -12.99 2.67
N LEU A 65 -4.81 -12.15 3.32
CA LEU A 65 -5.27 -10.97 4.06
C LEU A 65 -5.78 -9.89 3.11
N ILE A 66 -5.07 -9.63 2.00
CA ILE A 66 -5.41 -8.54 1.09
C ILE A 66 -6.57 -8.86 0.14
N LYS A 67 -6.95 -10.14 -0.01
CA LYS A 67 -8.13 -10.58 -0.80
C LYS A 67 -9.45 -9.99 -0.34
N LYS A 68 -9.56 -9.56 0.92
CA LYS A 68 -10.77 -8.92 1.45
C LYS A 68 -10.88 -7.44 1.07
N TYR A 69 -9.78 -6.83 0.64
CA TYR A 69 -9.75 -5.44 0.20
C TYR A 69 -10.24 -5.33 -1.24
N LYS A 70 -10.60 -4.12 -1.63
CA LYS A 70 -11.04 -3.86 -3.00
C LYS A 70 -9.84 -3.91 -3.94
N THR A 71 -10.04 -4.49 -5.11
CA THR A 71 -9.06 -4.46 -6.19
C THR A 71 -9.45 -3.39 -7.21
N ASP A 72 -8.45 -2.67 -7.74
CA ASP A 72 -8.61 -1.71 -8.83
C ASP A 72 -7.61 -2.04 -9.94
N ASP A 73 -8.08 -2.16 -11.18
CA ASP A 73 -7.29 -2.58 -12.34
C ASP A 73 -6.55 -1.41 -13.02
N TYR A 74 -6.47 -0.25 -12.36
CA TYR A 74 -5.71 0.89 -12.87
C TYR A 74 -4.25 0.51 -13.16
N ASN A 75 -3.83 0.70 -14.41
CA ASN A 75 -2.53 0.24 -14.90
C ASN A 75 -1.86 1.27 -15.84
N ILE A 76 -2.04 2.57 -15.56
CA ILE A 76 -1.38 3.64 -16.32
C ILE A 76 0.00 3.91 -15.71
N GLY A 77 1.04 3.40 -16.37
CA GLY A 77 2.45 3.56 -15.99
C GLY A 77 3.25 2.32 -16.35
N LYS A 78 4.58 2.43 -16.38
CA LYS A 78 5.46 1.30 -16.73
C LYS A 78 5.85 0.47 -15.51
N TYR A 79 6.00 1.11 -14.36
CA TYR A 79 6.44 0.50 -13.11
C TYR A 79 5.39 0.71 -12.00
N ALA A 80 5.39 -0.15 -10.97
CA ALA A 80 4.43 -0.08 -9.86
C ALA A 80 4.39 1.31 -9.21
N ASP A 81 5.55 1.89 -8.89
CA ASP A 81 5.66 3.24 -8.32
C ASP A 81 5.02 4.31 -9.21
N GLU A 82 5.22 4.20 -10.53
CA GLU A 82 4.63 5.15 -11.50
C GLU A 82 3.11 4.98 -11.56
N ILE A 83 2.62 3.75 -11.57
CA ILE A 83 1.19 3.44 -11.54
C ILE A 83 0.56 3.99 -10.26
N ILE A 84 1.19 3.81 -9.10
CA ILE A 84 0.72 4.34 -7.81
C ILE A 84 0.66 5.87 -7.85
N ILE A 85 1.71 6.54 -8.34
CA ILE A 85 1.74 8.02 -8.47
C ILE A 85 0.61 8.49 -9.39
N ASN A 86 0.45 7.87 -10.56
CA ASN A 86 -0.56 8.23 -11.54
C ASN A 86 -1.98 8.00 -10.97
N TYR A 87 -2.21 6.89 -10.28
CA TYR A 87 -3.47 6.62 -9.59
C TYR A 87 -3.75 7.65 -8.50
N ALA A 88 -2.73 7.99 -7.71
CA ALA A 88 -2.83 8.95 -6.63
C ALA A 88 -3.25 10.34 -7.15
N LYS A 89 -2.61 10.78 -8.24
CA LYS A 89 -2.95 12.01 -8.94
C LYS A 89 -4.37 11.96 -9.50
N TYR A 90 -4.72 10.91 -10.23
CA TYR A 90 -6.05 10.73 -10.81
C TYR A 90 -7.17 10.82 -9.77
N GLN A 91 -6.98 10.18 -8.61
CA GLN A 91 -7.95 10.20 -7.53
C GLN A 91 -8.05 11.57 -6.87
N LYS A 92 -6.92 12.27 -6.68
CA LYS A 92 -6.87 13.64 -6.16
C LYS A 92 -7.54 14.63 -7.10
N ASP A 93 -7.30 14.55 -8.41
CA ASP A 93 -7.89 15.43 -9.43
C ASP A 93 -9.42 15.28 -9.48
N LYS A 94 -9.94 14.10 -9.13
CA LYS A 94 -11.38 13.83 -8.93
C LYS A 94 -11.95 14.35 -7.61
N GLY A 95 -11.15 15.00 -6.77
CA GLY A 95 -11.56 15.49 -5.45
C GLY A 95 -11.65 14.41 -4.37
N ASN A 96 -11.09 13.22 -4.59
CA ASN A 96 -11.10 12.18 -3.56
C ASN A 96 -9.97 12.39 -2.54
N LYS A 97 -10.25 12.07 -1.27
CA LYS A 97 -9.21 11.93 -0.25
C LYS A 97 -8.46 10.62 -0.45
N ILE A 98 -7.14 10.70 -0.59
CA ILE A 98 -6.27 9.56 -0.86
C ILE A 98 -5.01 9.61 0.00
N VAL A 99 -4.56 8.43 0.46
CA VAL A 99 -3.34 8.24 1.24
C VAL A 99 -2.59 7.05 0.67
N ILE A 100 -1.27 7.16 0.51
CA ILE A 100 -0.43 6.07 0.00
C ILE A 100 0.39 5.46 1.13
N CYS A 101 0.38 4.14 1.27
CA CYS A 101 1.23 3.46 2.24
C CYS A 101 2.53 2.99 1.59
N THR A 102 3.65 3.64 1.92
CA THR A 102 4.96 3.27 1.37
C THR A 102 6.09 3.63 2.34
N ASN A 103 7.11 2.79 2.40
CA ASN A 103 8.35 3.09 3.12
C ASN A 103 9.47 3.56 2.18
N ASP A 104 9.28 3.52 0.86
CA ASP A 104 10.30 3.90 -0.12
C ASP A 104 10.61 5.39 -0.07
N LYS A 105 11.90 5.76 -0.05
CA LYS A 105 12.32 7.15 0.15
C LYS A 105 11.94 8.05 -1.03
N GLU A 106 12.09 7.56 -2.25
CA GLU A 106 11.86 8.34 -3.45
C GLU A 106 10.36 8.52 -3.71
N LEU A 107 9.58 7.46 -3.58
CA LEU A 107 8.12 7.49 -3.74
C LEU A 107 7.47 8.43 -2.72
N LYS A 108 7.90 8.37 -1.45
CA LYS A 108 7.44 9.30 -0.41
C LYS A 108 7.70 10.76 -0.80
N ARG A 109 8.93 11.07 -1.25
CA ARG A 109 9.30 12.43 -1.63
C ARG A 109 8.39 12.95 -2.74
N LYS A 110 8.21 12.17 -3.82
CA LYS A 110 7.35 12.53 -4.96
C LYS A 110 5.90 12.76 -4.55
N LEU A 111 5.33 11.85 -3.75
CA LEU A 111 3.94 11.96 -3.30
C LEU A 111 3.72 13.17 -2.38
N MET A 112 4.64 13.41 -1.45
CA MET A 112 4.60 14.61 -0.62
C MET A 112 4.75 15.86 -1.49
N GLU A 113 5.71 15.97 -2.41
CA GLU A 113 5.78 17.15 -3.31
C GLU A 113 4.48 17.43 -4.08
N MET A 114 3.67 16.40 -4.33
CA MET A 114 2.35 16.51 -4.97
C MET A 114 1.20 16.82 -3.99
N GLY A 115 1.46 17.02 -2.69
CA GLY A 115 0.45 17.25 -1.66
C GLY A 115 -0.42 16.01 -1.41
N ILE A 116 0.16 14.81 -1.48
CA ILE A 116 -0.53 13.54 -1.22
C ILE A 116 -0.02 12.96 0.11
N PRO A 117 -0.89 12.79 1.12
CA PRO A 117 -0.55 12.14 2.37
C PRO A 117 0.03 10.74 2.21
N ILE A 118 0.91 10.36 3.11
CA ILE A 118 1.51 9.02 3.15
C ILE A 118 1.38 8.36 4.53
N ILE A 119 1.28 7.04 4.55
CA ILE A 119 1.45 6.23 5.76
C ILE A 119 2.75 5.44 5.64
N VAL A 120 3.55 5.45 6.69
CA VAL A 120 4.81 4.70 6.75
C VAL A 120 4.80 3.75 7.94
N VAL A 121 5.48 2.61 7.84
CA VAL A 121 5.78 1.80 9.03
C VAL A 121 6.97 2.42 9.77
N LYS A 122 6.81 2.67 11.07
CA LYS A 122 7.83 3.23 11.96
C LYS A 122 8.18 2.26 13.07
N GLN A 123 9.47 2.23 13.41
CA GLN A 123 10.03 1.37 14.47
C GLN A 123 9.65 -0.12 14.34
N LYS A 124 9.38 -0.60 13.12
CA LYS A 124 8.93 -1.98 12.87
C LYS A 124 7.65 -2.38 13.61
N ASN A 125 6.85 -1.42 14.06
CA ASN A 125 5.76 -1.73 15.00
C ASN A 125 4.45 -1.02 14.65
N TYR A 126 4.49 0.24 14.24
CA TYR A 126 3.27 1.03 14.06
C TYR A 126 3.29 1.87 12.79
N PHE A 127 2.11 2.26 12.33
CA PHE A 127 1.93 3.16 11.21
C PHE A 127 2.01 4.62 11.68
N GLU A 128 2.65 5.48 10.89
CA GLU A 128 2.73 6.92 11.09
C GLU A 128 2.19 7.61 9.83
N LEU A 129 1.14 8.42 9.99
CA LEU A 129 0.62 9.30 8.95
C LEU A 129 1.53 10.52 8.84
N ARG A 130 1.88 10.90 7.61
CA ARG A 130 2.63 12.12 7.29
C ARG A 130 1.90 12.89 6.21
N GLU A 131 1.71 14.17 6.48
CA GLU A 131 1.04 15.15 5.62
C GLU A 131 1.92 16.41 5.60
N ILE A 132 1.68 17.30 4.63
CA ILE A 132 2.39 18.59 4.50
C ILE A 132 1.63 19.66 5.27
#